data_AF-A0A520KVN5-F1
#
_entry.id   AF-A0A520KVN5-F1
#
_cell.length_a   1.000
_cell.length_b   1.000
_cell.length_c   1.000
_cell.angle_alpha   90.00
_cell.angle_beta   90.00
_cell.angle_gamma   90.00
#
_symmetry.space_group_name_H-M   'P 1'
#
loop_
_entity.id
_entity.type
_entity.pdbx_description
1 polymer ?
#
loop_
_entity_poly.entity_id
_entity_poly.type
_entity_poly.pdbx_seq_one_letter_code
_entity_poly.pdbx_strand_id
1 'polypeptide(L)'
;MFDLDLIRISIALVALIYCSYSDLKRRKVTNKLWLPLVGIGIALAVVEYIANFNIYDITWFLISFFIVFFIAYIIFSIGAFGGADAKSFITMALLFTHYPLFDGFPLISLEPLMAISPSTGILAVNPPIGIFPMTIFPLTVLINSILITILIPISILFYNLLTLPKEERSKKPSYLFMCLKKKKGEIDEVKMKIMDDLGEKAWVTPKIPLMVFITAGFITALLYGDMIYGILSAF
;
A
#
# COMPACT_ATOMS: atom_id res chain seq x y z
N MET A 1 -23.54 -0.39 -9.40
CA MET A 1 -22.07 -0.56 -9.26
C MET A 1 -21.57 0.36 -8.16
N PHE A 2 -21.74 1.69 -8.30
CA PHE A 2 -21.32 2.71 -7.32
C PHE A 2 -21.68 2.44 -5.85
N ASP A 3 -22.89 1.96 -5.54
CA ASP A 3 -23.30 1.73 -4.14
C ASP A 3 -22.46 0.64 -3.44
N LEU A 4 -22.09 -0.44 -4.15
CA LEU A 4 -21.29 -1.53 -3.57
C LEU A 4 -19.84 -1.11 -3.38
N ASP A 5 -19.30 -0.30 -4.30
CA ASP A 5 -17.92 0.17 -4.21
C ASP A 5 -17.74 1.16 -3.06
N LEU A 6 -18.70 2.04 -2.82
CA LEU A 6 -18.68 2.92 -1.65
C LEU A 6 -18.73 2.15 -0.34
N ILE A 7 -19.49 1.05 -0.28
CA ILE A 7 -19.53 0.14 0.87
C ILE A 7 -18.17 -0.53 1.08
N ARG A 8 -17.56 -1.08 0.01
CA ARG A 8 -16.21 -1.69 0.05
C ARG A 8 -15.16 -0.69 0.54
N ILE A 9 -15.16 0.52 -0.03
CA ILE A 9 -14.27 1.62 0.35
C ILE A 9 -14.44 1.94 1.84
N SER A 10 -15.68 2.13 2.29
CA SER A 10 -15.96 2.49 3.68
C SER A 10 -15.46 1.42 4.66
N ILE A 11 -15.73 0.15 4.37
CA ILE A 11 -15.30 -0.99 5.20
C ILE A 11 -13.77 -1.08 5.23
N ALA A 12 -13.12 -0.98 4.06
CA ALA A 12 -11.68 -1.03 3.95
C ALA A 12 -11.00 0.15 4.66
N LEU A 13 -11.54 1.36 4.51
CA LEU A 13 -11.00 2.56 5.15
C LEU A 13 -11.07 2.46 6.68
N VAL A 14 -12.21 2.05 7.23
CA VAL A 14 -12.37 1.84 8.67
C VAL A 14 -11.41 0.77 9.18
N ALA A 15 -11.28 -0.35 8.46
CA ALA A 15 -10.36 -1.42 8.81
C ALA A 15 -8.89 -0.97 8.78
N LEU A 16 -8.48 -0.23 7.75
CA LEU A 16 -7.11 0.27 7.57
C LEU A 16 -6.76 1.34 8.61
N ILE A 17 -7.68 2.25 8.93
CA ILE A 17 -7.50 3.23 10.01
C ILE A 17 -7.34 2.51 11.35
N TYR A 18 -8.16 1.51 11.64
CA TYR A 18 -8.03 0.70 12.86
C TYR A 18 -6.68 -0.04 12.90
N CYS A 19 -6.27 -0.65 11.79
CA CYS A 19 -4.96 -1.32 11.70
C CYS A 19 -3.81 -0.33 11.95
N SER A 20 -3.85 0.83 11.31
CA SER A 20 -2.86 1.90 11.48
C SER A 20 -2.77 2.38 12.93
N TYR A 21 -3.92 2.61 13.56
CA TYR A 21 -3.98 2.98 14.97
C TYR A 21 -3.40 1.90 15.88
N SER A 22 -3.79 0.64 15.66
CA SER A 22 -3.31 -0.50 16.46
C SER A 22 -1.81 -0.72 16.28
N ASP A 23 -1.30 -0.57 15.06
CA ASP A 23 0.13 -0.70 14.77
C ASP A 23 0.94 0.42 15.41
N LEU A 24 0.51 1.68 15.29
CA LEU A 24 1.17 2.83 15.94
C LEU A 24 1.24 2.71 17.47
N LYS A 25 0.15 2.24 18.09
CA LYS A 25 0.04 2.18 19.55
C LYS A 25 0.64 0.92 20.15
N ARG A 26 0.45 -0.24 19.52
CA ARG A 26 0.75 -1.56 20.10
C ARG A 26 1.72 -2.41 19.29
N ARG A 27 2.15 -1.96 18.09
CA ARG A 27 2.99 -2.71 17.14
C ARG A 27 2.45 -4.09 16.77
N LYS A 28 1.15 -4.31 16.94
CA LYS A 28 0.47 -5.58 16.69
C LYS A 28 -0.97 -5.29 16.26
N VAL A 29 -1.43 -6.03 15.26
CA VAL A 29 -2.83 -6.03 14.80
C VAL A 29 -3.49 -7.34 15.22
N THR A 30 -4.73 -7.27 15.71
CA THR A 30 -5.45 -8.46 16.19
C THR A 30 -5.81 -9.42 15.06
N ASN A 31 -5.64 -10.71 15.27
CA ASN A 31 -5.99 -11.72 14.26
C ASN A 31 -7.50 -11.84 14.04
N LYS A 32 -8.31 -11.44 15.03
CA LYS A 32 -9.78 -11.52 14.97
C LYS A 32 -10.41 -10.59 13.92
N LEU A 33 -9.68 -9.58 13.46
CA LEU A 33 -10.16 -8.62 12.47
C LEU A 33 -10.27 -9.22 11.06
N TRP A 34 -9.34 -10.11 10.69
CA TRP A 34 -9.18 -10.54 9.31
C TRP A 34 -10.30 -11.48 8.85
N LEU A 35 -10.71 -12.42 9.70
CA LEU A 35 -11.71 -13.42 9.33
C LEU A 35 -13.08 -12.79 8.98
N PRO A 36 -13.62 -11.85 9.77
CA PRO A 36 -14.82 -11.09 9.39
C PRO A 36 -14.66 -10.35 8.07
N LEU A 37 -13.52 -9.67 7.83
CA LEU A 37 -13.30 -8.92 6.60
C LEU A 37 -13.24 -9.81 5.36
N VAL A 38 -12.61 -11.00 5.48
CA VAL A 38 -12.60 -12.02 4.42
C VAL A 38 -14.03 -12.48 4.12
N GLY A 39 -14.82 -12.78 5.16
CA GLY A 39 -16.22 -13.17 4.99
C GLY A 39 -17.05 -12.09 4.30
N ILE A 40 -16.87 -10.83 4.68
CA ILE A 40 -17.52 -9.68 4.04
C ILE A 40 -17.09 -9.54 2.58
N GLY A 41 -15.79 -9.64 2.28
CA GLY A 41 -15.29 -9.54 0.90
C GLY A 41 -15.89 -10.61 -0.02
N ILE A 42 -15.92 -11.87 0.45
CA ILE A 42 -16.56 -12.97 -0.28
C ILE A 42 -18.06 -12.70 -0.48
N ALA A 43 -18.78 -12.29 0.57
CA ALA A 43 -20.20 -12.01 0.47
C ALA A 43 -20.52 -10.89 -0.54
N LEU A 44 -19.75 -9.79 -0.52
CA LEU A 44 -19.90 -8.68 -1.47
C LEU A 44 -19.58 -9.10 -2.90
N ALA A 45 -18.52 -9.89 -3.11
CA ALA A 45 -18.18 -10.44 -4.42
C ALA A 45 -19.29 -11.36 -4.96
N VAL A 46 -19.86 -12.23 -4.11
CA VAL A 46 -20.98 -13.10 -4.50
C VAL A 46 -22.21 -12.28 -4.88
N VAL A 47 -22.57 -11.26 -4.09
CA VAL A 47 -23.71 -10.37 -4.39
C VAL A 47 -23.51 -9.66 -5.73
N GLU A 48 -22.30 -9.17 -5.99
CA GLU A 48 -21.94 -8.50 -7.25
C GLU A 48 -22.11 -9.41 -8.47
N TYR A 49 -21.57 -10.64 -8.41
CA TYR A 49 -21.61 -11.57 -9.54
C TYR A 49 -22.94 -12.30 -9.73
N ILE A 50 -23.78 -12.38 -8.68
CA ILE A 50 -25.18 -12.80 -8.84
C ILE A 50 -25.97 -11.71 -9.59
N ALA A 51 -25.73 -10.44 -9.27
CA ALA A 51 -26.45 -9.32 -9.90
C ALA A 51 -25.97 -9.05 -11.34
N ASN A 52 -24.66 -9.14 -11.60
CA ASN A 52 -24.04 -8.83 -12.89
C ASN A 52 -23.10 -9.96 -13.29
N PHE A 53 -23.69 -11.09 -13.71
CA PHE A 53 -22.90 -12.25 -14.09
C PHE A 53 -22.11 -12.00 -15.38
N ASN A 54 -20.79 -11.92 -15.26
CA ASN A 54 -19.87 -11.84 -16.39
C ASN A 54 -18.67 -12.75 -16.11
N ILE A 55 -18.44 -13.72 -16.99
CA ILE A 55 -17.36 -14.69 -16.84
C ILE A 55 -15.98 -14.01 -16.89
N TYR A 56 -15.83 -12.96 -17.69
CA TYR A 56 -14.56 -12.25 -17.82
C TYR A 56 -14.19 -11.55 -16.52
N ASP A 57 -15.13 -10.85 -15.88
CA ASP A 57 -14.90 -10.13 -14.62
C ASP A 57 -14.55 -11.09 -13.47
N ILE A 58 -15.27 -12.22 -13.38
CA ILE A 58 -14.98 -13.27 -12.39
C ILE A 58 -13.58 -13.85 -12.61
N THR A 59 -13.22 -14.18 -13.85
CA THR A 59 -11.88 -14.72 -14.15
C THR A 59 -10.78 -13.71 -13.83
N TRP A 60 -10.98 -12.43 -14.15
CA TRP A 60 -10.02 -11.37 -13.85
C TRP A 60 -9.84 -11.16 -12.35
N PHE A 61 -10.94 -11.18 -11.59
CA PHE A 61 -10.90 -11.12 -10.13
C PHE A 61 -10.10 -12.28 -9.53
N LEU A 62 -10.34 -13.52 -9.97
CA LEU A 62 -9.62 -14.69 -9.46
C LEU A 62 -8.12 -14.60 -9.77
N ILE A 63 -7.76 -14.22 -11.00
CA ILE A 63 -6.36 -14.01 -11.39
C ILE A 63 -5.72 -12.92 -10.51
N SER A 64 -6.38 -11.78 -10.36
CA SER A 64 -5.90 -10.66 -9.56
C SER A 64 -5.73 -11.04 -8.09
N PHE A 65 -6.69 -11.77 -7.52
CA PHE A 65 -6.62 -12.27 -6.15
C PHE A 65 -5.42 -13.19 -5.94
N PHE A 66 -5.21 -14.19 -6.81
CA PHE A 66 -4.07 -15.09 -6.67
C PHE A 66 -2.74 -14.38 -6.85
N ILE A 67 -2.64 -13.44 -7.79
CA ILE A 67 -1.43 -12.63 -7.96
C ILE A 67 -1.12 -11.86 -6.68
N VAL A 68 -2.10 -11.13 -6.12
CA VAL A 68 -1.90 -10.38 -4.86
C VAL A 68 -1.56 -11.32 -3.72
N PHE A 69 -2.22 -12.47 -3.63
CA PHE A 69 -1.95 -13.48 -2.61
C PHE A 69 -0.50 -13.97 -2.66
N PHE A 70 -0.02 -14.40 -3.84
CA PHE A 70 1.34 -14.88 -4.00
C PHE A 70 2.38 -13.78 -3.78
N ILE A 71 2.15 -12.57 -4.29
CA ILE A 71 3.04 -11.42 -4.06
C ILE A 71 3.12 -11.11 -2.56
N ALA A 72 1.98 -10.96 -1.88
CA ALA A 72 1.94 -10.68 -0.45
C ALA A 72 2.61 -11.80 0.36
N TYR A 73 2.42 -13.06 -0.02
CA TYR A 73 3.05 -14.21 0.62
C TYR A 73 4.57 -14.24 0.39
N ILE A 74 5.05 -13.94 -0.81
CA ILE A 74 6.48 -13.88 -1.14
C ILE A 74 7.15 -12.76 -0.33
N ILE A 75 6.56 -11.56 -0.33
CA ILE A 75 7.08 -10.40 0.42
C ILE A 75 7.11 -10.69 1.94
N PHE A 76 6.11 -11.41 2.45
CA PHE A 76 6.10 -11.89 3.83
C PHE A 76 7.20 -12.93 4.07
N SER A 77 7.40 -13.88 3.16
CA SER A 77 8.38 -14.96 3.29
C SER A 77 9.82 -14.46 3.30
N ILE A 78 10.13 -13.38 2.56
CA ILE A 78 11.44 -12.72 2.60
C ILE A 78 11.61 -11.79 3.82
N GLY A 79 10.59 -11.66 4.67
CA GLY A 79 10.62 -10.85 5.90
C GLY A 79 10.47 -9.35 5.68
N ALA A 80 10.12 -8.90 4.46
CA ALA A 80 9.90 -7.49 4.16
C ALA A 80 8.54 -6.99 4.69
N PHE A 81 7.53 -7.87 4.74
CA PHE A 81 6.22 -7.59 5.33
C PHE A 81 6.04 -8.28 6.68
N GLY A 82 5.36 -7.59 7.59
CA GLY A 82 4.76 -8.22 8.76
C GLY A 82 3.53 -9.05 8.37
N GLY A 83 3.14 -9.98 9.25
CA GLY A 83 1.96 -10.80 9.01
C GLY A 83 0.65 -10.02 8.92
N ALA A 84 0.57 -8.82 9.53
CA ALA A 84 -0.59 -7.94 9.40
C ALA A 84 -0.64 -7.28 8.01
N ASP A 85 0.51 -6.84 7.49
CA ASP A 85 0.62 -6.19 6.20
C ASP A 85 0.19 -7.13 5.07
N ALA A 86 0.71 -8.37 5.07
CA ALA A 86 0.33 -9.38 4.08
C ALA A 86 -1.16 -9.72 4.13
N LYS A 87 -1.73 -9.90 5.33
CA LYS A 87 -3.17 -10.15 5.50
C LYS A 87 -4.01 -8.97 5.01
N SER A 88 -3.53 -7.74 5.17
CA SER A 88 -4.24 -6.54 4.68
C SER A 88 -4.38 -6.55 3.16
N PHE A 89 -3.32 -6.88 2.42
CA PHE A 89 -3.37 -6.97 0.96
C PHE A 89 -4.23 -8.12 0.47
N ILE A 90 -4.13 -9.30 1.09
CA ILE A 90 -4.98 -10.45 0.74
C ILE A 90 -6.46 -10.14 0.95
N THR A 91 -6.78 -9.51 2.09
CA THR A 91 -8.16 -9.12 2.42
C THR A 91 -8.66 -8.03 1.48
N MET A 92 -7.82 -7.06 1.14
CA MET A 92 -8.13 -6.01 0.17
C MET A 92 -8.40 -6.59 -1.21
N ALA A 93 -7.62 -7.58 -1.65
CA ALA A 93 -7.85 -8.27 -2.93
C ALA A 93 -9.18 -9.04 -2.98
N LEU A 94 -9.73 -9.47 -1.83
CA LEU A 94 -11.06 -10.06 -1.76
C LEU A 94 -12.17 -9.00 -1.72
N LEU A 95 -11.93 -7.87 -1.06
CA LEU A 95 -12.90 -6.79 -0.96
C LEU A 95 -13.09 -6.05 -2.29
N PHE A 96 -12.01 -5.85 -3.04
CA PHE A 96 -12.00 -5.11 -4.30
C PHE A 96 -11.82 -6.07 -5.47
N THR A 97 -12.94 -6.48 -6.06
CA THR A 97 -13.00 -7.37 -7.23
C THR A 97 -12.52 -6.69 -8.50
N HIS A 98 -12.63 -5.37 -8.54
CA HIS A 98 -12.18 -4.49 -9.60
C HIS A 98 -11.69 -3.16 -8.99
N TYR A 99 -11.18 -2.27 -9.84
CA TYR A 99 -10.76 -0.95 -9.40
C TYR A 99 -12.00 -0.09 -9.06
N PRO A 100 -12.15 0.39 -7.82
CA PRO A 100 -13.35 1.12 -7.43
C PRO A 100 -13.36 2.52 -8.07
N LEU A 101 -14.47 2.88 -8.72
CA LEU A 101 -14.69 4.18 -9.34
C LEU A 101 -15.85 4.89 -8.64
N PHE A 102 -15.67 6.15 -8.23
CA PHE A 102 -16.75 6.93 -7.59
C PHE A 102 -16.57 8.43 -7.87
N ASP A 103 -17.67 9.12 -8.21
CA ASP A 103 -17.75 10.60 -8.34
C ASP A 103 -16.51 11.29 -8.97
N GLY A 104 -16.03 10.77 -10.10
CA GLY A 104 -14.89 11.36 -10.84
C GLY A 104 -13.51 11.03 -10.28
N PHE A 105 -13.42 10.08 -9.34
CA PHE A 105 -12.18 9.53 -8.80
C PHE A 105 -11.93 8.09 -9.29
N PRO A 106 -10.66 7.71 -9.50
CA PRO A 106 -9.43 8.49 -9.28
C PRO A 106 -9.22 9.63 -10.31
N LEU A 107 -8.56 10.72 -9.90
CA LEU A 107 -8.29 11.89 -10.75
C LEU A 107 -7.47 11.55 -11.99
N ILE A 108 -6.47 10.68 -11.84
CA ILE A 108 -5.73 10.11 -12.95
C ILE A 108 -6.27 8.71 -13.17
N SER A 109 -7.35 8.65 -13.95
CA SER A 109 -7.97 7.40 -14.34
C SER A 109 -7.03 6.60 -15.24
N LEU A 110 -6.82 5.33 -14.91
CA LEU A 110 -6.22 4.33 -15.79
C LEU A 110 -7.27 3.91 -16.83
N GLU A 111 -7.82 4.88 -17.56
CA GLU A 111 -8.88 4.63 -18.54
C GLU A 111 -8.32 3.80 -19.69
N PRO A 112 -9.06 2.73 -20.06
CA PRO A 112 -8.88 2.09 -21.33
C PRO A 112 -9.07 2.99 -22.53
N LEU A 113 -7.99 3.41 -23.20
CA LEU A 113 -8.09 4.11 -24.49
C LEU A 113 -8.58 3.18 -25.61
N MET A 114 -9.76 2.54 -25.51
CA MET A 114 -10.28 1.59 -26.50
C MET A 114 -10.11 2.12 -27.93
N ALA A 115 -9.09 1.64 -28.64
CA ALA A 115 -8.80 1.98 -30.02
C ALA A 115 -8.97 0.70 -30.83
N ILE A 116 -10.12 0.56 -31.47
CA ILE A 116 -10.34 -0.50 -32.46
C ILE A 116 -9.46 -0.14 -33.66
N SER A 117 -8.40 -0.91 -33.93
CA SER A 117 -7.67 -0.82 -35.20
C SER A 117 -8.55 -1.43 -36.29
N PRO A 118 -9.04 -0.66 -37.28
CA PRO A 118 -9.96 -1.17 -38.30
C PRO A 118 -9.30 -2.18 -39.26
N SER A 119 -7.98 -2.36 -39.21
CA SER A 119 -7.21 -3.13 -40.18
C SER A 119 -6.76 -4.52 -39.72
N THR A 120 -6.81 -4.84 -38.41
CA THR A 120 -6.20 -6.08 -37.89
C THR A 120 -7.14 -7.04 -37.16
N GLY A 121 -8.37 -6.64 -36.80
CA GLY A 121 -9.37 -7.55 -36.22
C GLY A 121 -8.99 -8.20 -34.87
N ILE A 122 -7.89 -7.78 -34.26
CA ILE A 122 -7.45 -8.20 -32.92
C ILE A 122 -7.99 -7.17 -31.92
N LEU A 123 -8.54 -7.64 -30.80
CA LEU A 123 -8.82 -6.81 -29.63
C LEU A 123 -7.51 -6.17 -29.14
N ALA A 124 -7.22 -4.98 -29.65
CA ALA A 124 -6.36 -4.04 -28.96
C ALA A 124 -7.14 -3.57 -27.74
N VAL A 125 -6.98 -4.28 -26.62
CA VAL A 125 -7.27 -3.74 -25.31
C VAL A 125 -6.33 -2.56 -25.16
N ASN A 126 -6.85 -1.37 -25.46
CA ASN A 126 -6.29 -0.16 -24.91
C ASN A 126 -7.14 0.18 -23.67
N PRO A 127 -6.52 0.40 -22.49
CA PRO A 127 -5.17 0.88 -22.41
C PRO A 127 -4.29 -0.35 -22.63
N PRO A 128 -3.10 -0.16 -23.18
CA PRO A 128 -2.33 -1.24 -23.77
C PRO A 128 -1.85 -2.20 -22.69
N ILE A 129 -2.73 -2.98 -22.05
CA ILE A 129 -2.60 -3.36 -20.64
C ILE A 129 -2.26 -2.10 -19.82
N GLY A 130 -3.20 -1.51 -19.07
CA GLY A 130 -2.79 -0.54 -18.05
C GLY A 130 -1.66 -1.17 -17.23
N ILE A 131 -0.43 -0.64 -17.37
CA ILE A 131 0.82 -1.42 -17.24
C ILE A 131 0.70 -2.30 -15.99
N PHE A 132 0.55 -3.61 -16.18
CA PHE A 132 0.51 -4.54 -15.06
C PHE A 132 1.70 -4.19 -14.14
N PRO A 133 1.48 -3.88 -12.85
CA PRO A 133 0.33 -4.25 -12.02
C PRO A 133 -0.74 -3.14 -11.76
N MET A 134 -0.69 -2.00 -12.46
CA MET A 134 -1.46 -0.78 -12.12
C MET A 134 -2.99 -0.94 -12.20
N THR A 135 -3.51 -1.94 -12.92
CA THR A 135 -4.96 -2.24 -13.00
C THR A 135 -5.50 -3.02 -11.81
N ILE A 136 -4.62 -3.62 -10.99
CA ILE A 136 -5.01 -4.40 -9.82
C ILE A 136 -4.94 -3.47 -8.61
N PHE A 137 -6.10 -3.04 -8.12
CA PHE A 137 -6.21 -2.02 -7.07
C PHE A 137 -5.29 -2.27 -5.84
N PRO A 138 -5.26 -3.46 -5.22
CA PRO A 138 -4.33 -3.72 -4.11
C PRO A 138 -2.84 -3.56 -4.47
N LEU A 139 -2.44 -3.78 -5.73
CA LEU A 139 -1.06 -3.58 -6.17
C LEU A 139 -0.76 -2.10 -6.44
N THR A 140 -1.73 -1.32 -6.93
CA THR A 140 -1.62 0.14 -6.96
C THR A 140 -1.43 0.71 -5.56
N VAL A 141 -2.20 0.23 -4.58
CA VAL A 141 -2.04 0.59 -3.16
C VAL A 141 -0.63 0.23 -2.67
N LEU A 142 -0.13 -0.94 -3.03
CA LEU A 142 1.24 -1.37 -2.68
C LEU A 142 2.27 -0.40 -3.24
N ILE A 143 2.23 -0.11 -4.54
CA ILE A 143 3.15 0.82 -5.21
C ILE A 143 3.10 2.20 -4.55
N ASN A 144 1.92 2.77 -4.39
CA ASN A 144 1.73 4.07 -3.76
C ASN A 144 2.27 4.07 -2.33
N SER A 145 2.03 3.02 -1.56
CA SER A 145 2.54 2.91 -0.19
C SER A 145 4.07 2.87 -0.12
N ILE A 146 4.73 2.17 -1.06
CA ILE A 146 6.19 2.10 -1.14
C ILE A 146 6.76 3.48 -1.50
N LEU A 147 6.18 4.16 -2.50
CA LEU A 147 6.61 5.50 -2.90
C LEU A 147 6.49 6.51 -1.77
N ILE A 148 5.39 6.50 -1.03
CA ILE A 148 5.21 7.37 0.14
C ILE A 148 6.22 6.99 1.24
N THR A 149 6.55 5.71 1.42
CA THR A 149 7.53 5.26 2.42
C THR A 149 8.95 5.78 2.12
N ILE A 150 9.31 6.03 0.85
CA ILE A 150 10.59 6.64 0.47
C ILE A 150 10.76 8.05 1.06
N LEU A 151 9.67 8.73 1.42
CA LEU A 151 9.73 10.01 2.13
C LEU A 151 10.36 9.89 3.53
N ILE A 152 10.35 8.73 4.17
CA ILE A 152 10.92 8.52 5.50
C ILE A 152 12.44 8.71 5.53
N PRO A 153 13.26 7.99 4.73
CA PRO A 153 14.70 8.21 4.73
C PRO A 153 15.08 9.63 4.31
N ILE A 154 14.30 10.24 3.41
CA ILE A 154 14.48 11.65 3.02
C ILE A 154 14.20 12.57 4.21
N SER A 155 13.11 12.35 4.94
CA SER A 155 12.74 13.16 6.12
C SER A 155 13.78 13.02 7.24
N ILE A 156 14.29 11.81 7.47
CA ILE A 156 15.36 11.55 8.45
C ILE A 156 16.65 12.26 8.04
N LEU A 157 17.00 12.26 6.75
CA LEU A 157 18.15 13.00 6.24
C LEU A 157 18.02 14.49 6.56
N PHE A 158 16.91 15.12 6.17
CA PHE A 158 16.70 16.55 6.44
C PHE A 158 16.71 16.84 7.94
N TYR A 159 16.04 16.01 8.75
CA TYR A 159 16.04 16.14 10.20
C TYR A 159 17.47 16.09 10.77
N ASN A 160 18.29 15.13 10.34
CA ASN A 160 19.68 15.01 10.79
C ASN A 160 20.54 16.19 10.33
N LEU A 161 20.35 16.68 9.10
CA LEU A 161 21.11 17.81 8.57
C LEU A 161 20.76 19.14 9.26
N LEU A 162 19.50 19.33 9.64
CA LEU A 162 19.02 20.54 10.32
C LEU A 162 19.28 20.52 11.83
N THR A 163 19.23 19.34 12.46
CA THR A 163 19.34 19.22 13.92
C THR A 163 20.78 19.00 14.39
N LEU A 164 21.61 18.29 13.61
CA LEU A 164 22.97 17.93 14.03
C LEU A 164 24.02 18.90 13.47
N PRO A 165 24.90 19.46 14.33
CA PRO A 165 26.06 20.24 13.88
C PRO A 165 27.00 19.34 13.05
N LYS A 166 27.76 19.94 12.13
CA LYS A 166 28.58 19.21 11.14
C LYS A 166 29.53 18.18 11.77
N GLU A 167 30.07 18.48 12.94
CA GLU A 167 31.00 17.62 13.70
C GLU A 167 30.32 16.37 14.28
N GLU A 168 29.03 16.45 14.63
CA GLU A 168 28.27 15.36 15.26
C GLU A 168 27.61 14.41 14.25
N ARG A 169 27.67 14.75 12.96
CA ARG A 169 27.10 13.95 11.88
C ARG A 169 27.88 12.66 11.71
N SER A 170 27.15 11.57 11.45
CA SER A 170 27.81 10.29 11.17
C SER A 170 28.66 10.40 9.92
N LYS A 171 29.88 9.84 9.97
CA LYS A 171 30.76 9.72 8.79
C LYS A 171 30.19 8.77 7.74
N LYS A 172 29.30 7.86 8.15
CA LYS A 172 28.63 6.91 7.24
C LYS A 172 27.37 7.57 6.69
N PRO A 173 27.24 7.78 5.37
CA PRO A 173 26.05 8.42 4.81
C PRO A 173 24.78 7.63 5.11
N SER A 174 24.81 6.30 5.12
CA SER A 174 23.65 5.46 5.44
C SER A 174 23.00 5.78 6.79
N TYR A 175 23.79 6.18 7.80
CA TYR A 175 23.27 6.54 9.12
C TYR A 175 22.51 7.86 9.08
N LEU A 176 22.92 8.80 8.22
CA LEU A 176 22.21 10.06 8.04
C LEU A 176 20.83 9.87 7.41
N PHE A 177 20.64 8.84 6.57
CA PHE A 177 19.36 8.53 5.94
C PHE A 177 18.46 7.63 6.80
N MET A 178 19.03 6.69 7.56
CA MET A 178 18.23 5.63 8.19
C MET A 178 18.18 5.69 9.73
N CYS A 179 19.07 6.46 10.35
CA CYS A 179 19.21 6.48 11.81
C CYS A 179 18.96 7.87 12.38
N LEU A 180 18.39 7.90 13.58
CA LEU A 180 18.25 9.09 14.40
C LEU A 180 19.25 9.00 15.55
N LYS A 181 19.88 10.13 15.89
CA LYS A 181 20.76 10.22 17.07
C LYS A 181 19.91 10.57 18.29
N LYS A 182 19.82 9.67 19.26
CA LYS A 182 18.95 9.79 20.45
C LYS A 182 19.75 9.54 21.73
N LYS A 183 19.36 10.19 22.84
CA LYS A 183 19.87 9.86 24.18
C LYS A 183 19.24 8.54 24.65
N LYS A 184 19.96 7.73 25.42
CA LYS A 184 19.46 6.41 25.88
C LYS A 184 18.11 6.47 26.59
N GLY A 185 17.89 7.49 27.44
CA GLY A 185 16.62 7.66 28.16
C GLY A 185 15.40 7.97 27.28
N GLU A 186 15.60 8.32 26.01
CA GLU A 186 14.50 8.62 25.05
C GLU A 186 14.22 7.46 24.08
N ILE A 187 14.96 6.35 24.19
CA ILE A 187 14.86 5.24 23.24
C ILE A 187 13.71 4.32 23.67
N ASP A 188 12.68 4.24 22.84
CA ASP A 188 11.64 3.22 22.94
C ASP A 188 12.11 1.97 22.17
N GLU A 189 12.61 0.95 22.87
CA GLU A 189 13.13 -0.30 22.28
C GLU A 189 12.07 -1.11 21.50
N VAL A 190 10.78 -0.89 21.80
CA VAL A 190 9.70 -1.51 21.04
C VAL A 190 9.61 -0.86 19.67
N LYS A 191 9.77 0.46 19.59
CA LYS A 191 9.61 1.25 18.35
C LYS A 191 10.91 1.53 17.61
N MET A 192 12.06 1.35 18.24
CA MET A 192 13.36 1.73 17.70
C MET A 192 14.36 0.59 17.92
N LYS A 193 15.26 0.39 16.96
CA LYS A 193 16.36 -0.57 17.07
C LYS A 193 17.67 0.19 17.24
N ILE A 194 18.45 -0.15 18.26
CA ILE A 194 19.79 0.40 18.44
C ILE A 194 20.72 -0.18 17.37
N MET A 195 21.43 0.70 16.67
CA MET A 195 22.37 0.35 15.61
C MET A 195 23.82 0.51 16.06
N ASP A 196 24.10 1.59 16.80
CA ASP A 196 25.44 1.90 17.31
C ASP A 196 25.31 2.64 18.65
N ASP A 197 26.01 2.13 19.67
CA ASP A 197 25.96 2.66 21.03
C ASP A 197 27.19 3.54 21.29
N LEU A 198 26.95 4.82 21.58
CA LEU A 198 27.98 5.83 21.84
C LEU A 198 28.07 6.20 23.33
N GLY A 199 27.60 5.33 24.22
CA GLY A 199 27.58 5.58 25.66
C GLY A 199 26.30 6.31 26.09
N GLU A 200 26.31 7.64 26.16
CA GLU A 200 25.14 8.43 26.57
C GLU A 200 24.09 8.59 25.45
N LYS A 201 24.55 8.55 24.20
CA LYS A 201 23.72 8.62 22.99
C LYS A 201 23.87 7.33 22.19
N ALA A 202 22.89 7.04 21.34
CA ALA A 202 22.97 5.94 20.38
C ALA A 202 22.36 6.36 19.05
N TRP A 203 22.84 5.74 17.97
CA TRP A 203 22.16 5.77 16.68
C TRP A 203 21.08 4.70 16.66
N VAL A 204 19.85 5.10 16.39
CA VAL A 204 18.69 4.21 16.39
C VAL A 204 17.96 4.28 15.06
N THR A 205 17.50 3.14 14.56
CA THR A 205 16.60 3.07 13.40
C THR A 205 15.16 2.92 13.88
N PRO A 206 14.26 3.83 13.52
CA PRO A 206 12.85 3.68 13.85
C PRO A 206 12.24 2.51 13.07
N LYS A 207 11.45 1.67 13.75
CA LYS A 207 10.62 0.66 13.10
C LYS A 207 9.45 1.36 12.43
N ILE A 208 9.38 1.28 11.11
CA ILE A 208 8.38 1.99 10.31
C ILE A 208 7.02 1.31 10.50
N PRO A 209 5.95 2.04 10.88
CA PRO A 209 4.60 1.48 10.98
C PRO A 209 3.98 1.36 9.58
N LEU A 210 4.25 0.25 8.88
CA LEU A 210 3.91 0.09 7.46
C LEU A 210 2.41 0.26 7.17
N MET A 211 1.53 -0.15 8.11
CA MET A 211 0.08 0.01 7.98
C MET A 211 -0.36 1.46 7.71
N VAL A 212 0.35 2.45 8.26
CA VAL A 212 0.06 3.87 8.03
C VAL A 212 0.31 4.24 6.56
N PHE A 213 1.40 3.74 5.98
CA PHE A 213 1.75 3.97 4.58
C PHE A 213 0.84 3.20 3.63
N ILE A 214 0.40 2.00 4.01
CA ILE A 214 -0.62 1.25 3.25
C ILE A 214 -1.94 2.03 3.23
N THR A 215 -2.33 2.60 4.37
CA THR A 215 -3.55 3.43 4.45
C THR A 215 -3.43 4.70 3.61
N ALA A 216 -2.28 5.38 3.67
CA ALA A 216 -2.01 6.54 2.83
C ALA A 216 -2.01 6.15 1.34
N GLY A 217 -1.36 5.04 0.97
CA GLY A 217 -1.35 4.50 -0.38
C GLY A 217 -2.74 4.12 -0.89
N PHE A 218 -3.61 3.61 -0.01
CA PHE A 218 -5.01 3.32 -0.30
C PHE A 218 -5.80 4.59 -0.61
N ILE A 219 -5.67 5.63 0.22
CA ILE A 219 -6.32 6.93 -0.01
C ILE A 219 -5.80 7.55 -1.32
N THR A 220 -4.49 7.51 -1.55
CA THR A 220 -3.89 8.00 -2.80
C THR A 220 -4.38 7.22 -4.01
N ALA A 221 -4.48 5.89 -3.93
CA ALA A 221 -5.01 5.09 -5.02
C ALA A 221 -6.48 5.48 -5.32
N LEU A 222 -7.31 5.64 -4.30
CA LEU A 222 -8.71 6.03 -4.48
C LEU A 222 -8.87 7.43 -5.10
N LEU A 223 -8.13 8.42 -4.60
CA LEU A 223 -8.33 9.81 -4.99
C LEU A 223 -7.46 10.21 -6.20
N TYR A 224 -6.20 9.82 -6.21
CA TYR A 224 -5.27 10.25 -7.26
C TYR A 224 -5.12 9.20 -8.36
N GLY A 225 -5.14 7.92 -7.99
CA GLY A 225 -4.83 6.82 -8.90
C GLY A 225 -3.41 6.32 -8.68
N ASP A 226 -2.77 5.86 -9.76
CA ASP A 226 -1.38 5.39 -9.70
C ASP A 226 -0.40 6.56 -9.76
N MET A 227 0.46 6.66 -8.73
CA MET A 227 1.45 7.74 -8.65
C MET A 227 2.54 7.65 -9.72
N ILE A 228 2.98 6.44 -10.08
CA ILE A 228 3.99 6.25 -11.13
C ILE A 228 3.45 6.74 -12.46
N TYR A 229 2.23 6.32 -12.81
CA TYR A 229 1.60 6.76 -14.04
C TYR A 229 1.44 8.28 -14.07
N GLY A 230 0.97 8.89 -12.98
CA GLY A 230 0.85 10.35 -12.88
C GLY A 230 2.18 11.07 -13.11
N ILE A 231 3.29 10.57 -12.52
CA ILE A 231 4.62 11.14 -12.74
C ILE A 231 5.06 10.97 -14.20
N LEU A 232 4.91 9.78 -14.77
CA LEU A 232 5.33 9.50 -16.15
C LEU A 232 4.52 10.29 -17.18
N SER A 233 3.23 10.54 -16.92
CA SER A 233 2.37 11.32 -17.81
C SER A 233 2.70 12.83 -17.83
N ALA A 234 3.46 13.31 -16.83
CA ALA A 234 3.84 14.71 -16.71
C ALA A 234 5.12 15.07 -17.49
N PHE A 235 5.84 14.07 -18.03
CA PHE A 235 7.06 14.23 -18.83
C PHE A 235 6.82 13.75 -20.26
#